data_AF-A0A381I750-F1
#
_entry.id   AF-A0A381I750-F1
#
_cell.length_a   1.000
_cell.length_b   1.000
_cell.length_c   1.000
_cell.angle_alpha   90.00
_cell.angle_beta   90.00
_cell.angle_gamma   90.00
#
_symmetry.space_group_name_H-M   'P 1'
#
loop_
_entity.id
_entity.type
_entity.pdbx_description
1 polymer ?
#
loop_
_entity_poly.entity_id
_entity_poly.type
_entity_poly.pdbx_seq_one_letter_code
_entity_poly.pdbx_strand_id
1 'polypeptide(L)' 'MPPNLLNPPKGDAFAIRNKNALKIDYEKEPPMFKINDTHSAATWLLHPDAPEVDVPVRVNCGRVISNE' A
#
# COMPACT_ATOMS: atom_id res chain seq x y z
N MET A 1 -16.15 8.25 -8.37
CA MET A 1 -15.98 8.75 -9.75
C MET A 1 -14.61 8.32 -10.24
N PRO A 2 -14.48 7.72 -11.44
CA PRO A 2 -13.19 7.34 -12.00
C PRO A 2 -12.32 8.59 -12.28
N PRO A 3 -10.99 8.52 -12.13
CA PRO A 3 -10.09 9.62 -12.42
C PRO A 3 -10.09 9.95 -13.92
N ASN A 4 -9.98 11.25 -14.24
CA ASN A 4 -9.95 11.73 -15.61
C ASN A 4 -8.59 11.40 -16.27
N LEU A 5 -8.60 10.68 -17.38
CA LEU A 5 -7.38 10.21 -18.08
C LEU A 5 -6.57 11.33 -18.74
N LEU A 6 -7.16 12.50 -18.96
CA LEU A 6 -6.47 13.66 -19.58
C LEU A 6 -5.49 14.35 -18.62
N ASN A 7 -5.75 14.26 -17.31
CA ASN A 7 -4.90 14.81 -16.26
C ASN A 7 -4.72 13.74 -15.18
N PRO A 8 -3.85 12.74 -15.42
CA PRO A 8 -3.57 11.75 -14.40
C PRO A 8 -3.05 12.47 -13.15
N PRO A 9 -3.55 12.10 -11.95
CA PRO A 9 -3.02 12.65 -10.70
C PRO A 9 -1.52 12.35 -10.63
N LYS A 10 -0.75 13.28 -10.06
CA LYS A 10 0.67 13.06 -9.80
C LYS A 10 0.80 11.96 -8.73
N GLY A 11 1.77 11.06 -8.90
CA GLY A 11 1.97 9.91 -8.01
C GLY A 11 1.01 8.76 -8.29
N ASP A 12 0.66 8.01 -7.25
CA ASP A 12 -0.24 6.86 -7.31
C ASP A 12 -1.69 7.31 -7.61
N ALA A 13 -2.24 6.82 -8.72
CA ALA A 13 -3.62 7.04 -9.12
C ALA A 13 -4.64 6.55 -8.07
N PHE A 14 -4.24 5.66 -7.17
CA PHE A 14 -5.09 5.13 -6.10
C PHE A 14 -5.01 5.92 -4.79
N ALA A 15 -4.08 6.86 -4.65
CA ALA A 15 -3.91 7.66 -3.44
C ALA A 15 -5.20 8.41 -3.05
N ILE A 16 -5.91 8.99 -4.03
CA ILE A 16 -7.14 9.79 -3.79
C ILE A 16 -8.28 8.97 -3.16
N ARG A 17 -8.31 7.65 -3.41
CA ARG A 17 -9.37 6.76 -2.90
C ARG A 17 -8.93 5.88 -1.74
N ASN A 18 -7.64 5.88 -1.40
CA ASN A 18 -7.09 5.06 -0.32
C ASN A 18 -7.21 5.83 1.01
N LYS A 19 -7.89 5.24 1.99
CA LYS A 19 -8.05 5.82 3.34
C LYS A 19 -6.73 5.90 4.11
N ASN A 20 -5.78 5.05 3.75
CA ASN A 20 -4.47 4.93 4.37
C ASN A 20 -3.36 5.47 3.44
N ALA A 21 -3.70 6.40 2.53
CA ALA A 21 -2.72 6.99 1.64
C ALA A 21 -1.69 7.82 2.41
N LEU A 22 -0.41 7.63 2.10
CA LEU A 22 0.66 8.46 2.61
C LEU A 22 0.83 9.71 1.74
N LYS A 23 1.43 10.77 2.30
CA LYS A 23 1.72 12.00 1.53
C LYS A 23 2.59 11.70 0.30
N ILE A 24 3.51 10.74 0.43
CA ILE A 24 4.38 10.30 -0.66
C ILE A 24 3.61 9.66 -1.82
N ASP A 25 2.45 9.05 -1.57
CA ASP A 25 1.62 8.43 -2.60
C ASP A 25 1.12 9.48 -3.61
N TYR A 26 0.93 10.74 -3.20
CA TYR A 26 0.52 11.83 -4.09
C TYR A 26 1.68 12.50 -4.84
N GLU A 27 2.93 12.15 -4.49
CA GLU A 27 4.13 12.73 -5.08
C GLU A 27 4.84 11.72 -6.01
N LYS A 28 4.92 10.45 -5.59
CA LYS A 28 5.68 9.40 -6.28
C LYS A 28 4.95 8.07 -6.29
N GLU A 29 5.08 7.37 -7.41
CA GLU A 29 4.59 6.00 -7.53
C GLU A 29 5.45 5.05 -6.68
N PRO A 30 4.82 4.11 -5.94
CA PRO A 30 5.55 3.11 -5.17
C PRO A 30 6.27 2.11 -6.08
N PRO A 31 7.46 1.62 -5.68
CA PRO A 31 8.09 0.49 -6.35
C PRO A 31 7.28 -0.80 -6.10
N MET A 32 7.49 -1.80 -6.96
CA MET A 32 6.91 -3.13 -6.78
C MET A 32 7.67 -3.89 -5.69
N PHE A 33 7.01 -4.13 -4.55
CA PHE A 33 7.54 -4.96 -3.47
C PHE A 33 7.12 -6.42 -3.71
N LYS A 34 8.09 -7.34 -3.74
CA LYS A 34 7.84 -8.78 -3.74
C LYS A 34 7.71 -9.26 -2.30
N ILE A 35 6.54 -9.77 -1.95
CA ILE A 35 6.29 -10.33 -0.61
C ILE A 35 6.61 -11.83 -0.65
N ASN A 36 6.07 -12.53 -1.66
CA ASN A 36 6.33 -13.95 -1.93
C ASN A 36 6.61 -14.15 -3.43
N ASP A 37 6.98 -15.37 -3.83
CA ASP A 37 7.28 -15.72 -5.24
C ASP A 37 6.13 -15.43 -6.21
N THR A 38 4.89 -15.55 -5.76
CA THR A 38 3.67 -15.33 -6.57
C THR A 38 2.94 -14.03 -6.24
N HIS A 39 3.34 -13.30 -5.20
CA HIS A 39 2.62 -12.14 -4.72
C HIS A 39 3.52 -10.90 -4.62
N SER A 40 3.08 -9.83 -5.28
CA SER A 40 3.76 -8.55 -5.26
C SER A 40 2.74 -7.43 -5.08
N ALA A 41 3.12 -6.38 -4.36
CA ALA A 41 2.30 -5.22 -4.08
C ALA A 41 3.09 -3.94 -4.35
N ALA A 42 2.47 -2.97 -5.00
CA ALA A 42 3.01 -1.62 -5.14
C ALA A 42 2.39 -0.73 -4.07
N THR A 43 3.03 -0.59 -2.91
CA THR A 43 2.53 0.27 -1.83
C THR A 43 3.66 0.78 -0.94
N TRP A 44 3.59 2.07 -0.58
CA TRP A 44 4.54 2.69 0.35
C TRP A 44 4.38 2.20 1.79
N LEU A 45 3.27 1.53 2.13
CA LEU A 45 3.05 0.94 3.45
C LEU A 45 4.02 -0.21 3.78
N LEU A 46 4.67 -0.81 2.78
CA LEU A 46 5.67 -1.87 2.97
C LEU A 46 7.09 -1.32 3.14
N HIS A 47 7.28 0.00 3.06
CA HIS A 47 8.59 0.62 3.23
C HIS A 47 9.00 0.60 4.73
N PRO A 48 10.28 0.41 5.08
CA PRO A 48 10.74 0.39 6.48
C PRO A 48 10.42 1.68 7.26
N ASP A 49 10.33 2.82 6.59
CA ASP A 49 9.99 4.12 7.18
C ASP A 49 8.48 4.41 7.20
N ALA A 50 7.64 3.44 6.81
CA ALA A 50 6.19 3.61 6.81
C ALA A 50 5.67 3.71 8.27
N PRO A 51 4.67 4.58 8.54
CA PRO A 51 4.05 4.62 9.86
C PRO A 51 3.38 3.28 10.17
N GLU A 52 3.47 2.82 11.41
CA GLU A 52 2.75 1.62 11.86
C GLU A 52 1.24 1.83 11.67
N VAL A 53 0.66 1.10 10.72
CA VAL A 53 -0.78 1.08 10.49
C VAL A 53 -1.37 -0.07 11.28
N ASP A 54 -2.33 0.23 12.15
CA ASP A 54 -3.07 -0.78 12.90
C ASP A 54 -3.85 -1.67 11.92
N VAL A 55 -3.38 -2.90 11.75
CA VAL A 55 -4.05 -3.90 10.91
C VAL A 55 -5.29 -4.41 11.65
N PRO A 56 -6.49 -4.37 11.06
CA PRO A 56 -7.67 -4.86 11.75
C PRO A 56 -7.49 -6.35 12.05
N VAL A 57 -7.67 -6.71 13.33
CA VAL A 57 -7.47 -8.03 13.97
C VAL A 57 -8.05 -9.24 13.19
N ARG A 58 -8.90 -9.01 12.18
CA ARG A 58 -9.59 -10.04 11.39
C ARG A 58 -8.86 -10.53 10.14
N VAL A 59 -7.64 -10.08 9.85
CA VAL A 59 -6.81 -10.65 8.76
C VAL A 59 -5.84 -11.75 9.26
N ASN A 60 -6.25 -12.58 10.22
CA ASN A 60 -5.56 -13.84 10.49
C ASN A 60 -6.11 -14.95 9.58
N CYS A 61 -5.87 -14.83 8.28
CA CYS A 61 -6.02 -15.95 7.34
C CYS A 61 -4.64 -16.29 6.77
N GLY A 62 -3.78 -16.84 7.63
CA GLY A 62 -2.49 -17.42 7.22
C GLY A 62 -1.31 -17.04 8.11
N ARG A 63 -1.03 -17.90 9.09
CA ARG A 63 0.21 -18.02 9.87
C ARG A 63 0.46 -16.94 10.94
N VAL A 64 -0.07 -17.22 12.13
CA VAL A 64 0.56 -16.84 13.40
C VAL A 64 1.99 -17.39 13.37
N ILE A 65 3.00 -16.53 13.33
CA ILE A 65 4.32 -16.91 13.82
C ILE A 65 4.24 -16.83 15.34
N SER A 66 3.99 -17.97 15.96
CA SER A 66 4.25 -18.15 17.39
C SER A 66 5.73 -17.91 17.59
N ASN A 67 6.10 -16.83 18.27
CA ASN A 67 7.38 -16.80 18.97
C ASN A 67 7.07 -17.06 20.45
N GLU A 68 7.69 -18.12 20.94
CA GLU A 68 7.83 -18.47 22.36
C GLU A 68 8.44 -17.31 23.17
#